data_AF-A0A074WD11-F1
#
_entry.id   AF-A0A074WD11-F1
#
_cell.length_a   1.000
_cell.length_b   1.000
_cell.length_c   1.000
_cell.angle_alpha   90.00
_cell.angle_beta   90.00
_cell.angle_gamma   90.00
#
_symmetry.space_group_name_H-M   'P 1'
#
loop_
_entity.id
_entity.type
_entity.pdbx_description
1 polymer ?
#
loop_
_entity_poly.entity_id
_entity_poly.type
_entity_poly.pdbx_seq_one_letter_code
_entity_poly.pdbx_strand_id
1 'polypeptide(L)'
;VTHPLYFCTWYLEDVRTRSPLLGLSPDTLTNACKRIRNCASAKDRAIAEAAIRKASVSAAAVSSQCPARSANVITKEYFFPSTFCSFSNA
;
A
#
# COMPACT_ATOMS: atom_id res chain seq x y z
N VAL A 1 9.37 6.44 3.91
CA VAL A 1 8.91 5.42 2.94
C VAL A 1 10.11 4.65 2.44
N THR A 2 10.21 3.37 2.78
CA THR A 2 11.39 2.52 2.47
C THR A 2 11.39 2.01 1.02
N HIS A 3 10.22 1.92 0.40
CA HIS A 3 10.03 1.47 -0.99
C HIS A 3 9.17 2.48 -1.78
N PRO A 4 9.74 3.64 -2.16
CA PRO A 4 8.98 4.74 -2.74
C PRO A 4 8.32 4.37 -4.07
N LEU A 5 8.97 3.55 -4.90
CA LEU A 5 8.40 3.10 -6.17
C LEU A 5 7.21 2.15 -5.97
N TYR A 6 7.32 1.18 -5.07
CA TYR A 6 6.22 0.27 -4.75
C TYR A 6 5.00 1.04 -4.23
N PHE A 7 5.22 1.93 -3.25
CA PHE A 7 4.17 2.77 -2.70
C PHE A 7 3.53 3.63 -3.79
N CYS A 8 4.32 4.27 -4.64
CA CYS A 8 3.80 5.16 -5.67
C CYS A 8 3.10 4.41 -6.81
N THR A 9 3.51 3.20 -7.15
CA THR A 9 2.78 2.36 -8.10
C THR A 9 1.39 2.03 -7.54
N TRP A 10 1.30 1.54 -6.30
CA TRP A 10 0.03 1.24 -5.62
C TRP A 10 -0.85 2.49 -5.43
N TYR A 11 -0.25 3.62 -5.05
CA TYR A 11 -0.97 4.88 -4.82
C TYR A 11 -1.58 5.46 -6.11
N LEU A 12 -1.04 5.11 -7.27
CA LEU A 12 -1.53 5.58 -8.57
C LEU A 12 -2.51 4.62 -9.27
N GLU A 13 -2.76 3.43 -8.72
CA GLU A 13 -3.74 2.48 -9.29
C GLU A 13 -5.19 2.96 -9.15
N ASP A 14 -5.50 3.70 -8.08
CA ASP A 14 -6.84 4.21 -7.80
C ASP A 14 -6.81 5.71 -7.52
N VAL A 15 -7.88 6.39 -7.92
CA VAL A 15 -8.13 7.80 -7.57
C VAL A 15 -8.50 7.88 -6.08
N ARG A 16 -7.66 8.57 -5.31
CA ARG A 16 -7.83 8.71 -3.86
C ARG A 16 -8.22 10.14 -3.50
N THR A 17 -9.29 10.30 -2.73
CA THR A 17 -9.77 11.60 -2.22
C THR A 17 -9.11 12.02 -0.91
N ARG A 18 -8.39 11.10 -0.25
CA ARG A 18 -7.67 11.34 1.01
C ARG A 18 -6.23 10.83 0.90
N SER A 19 -5.31 11.55 1.54
CA SER A 19 -3.90 11.15 1.58
C SER A 19 -3.65 10.19 2.75
N PRO A 20 -2.96 9.07 2.52
CA PRO A 20 -2.48 8.18 3.59
C PRO A 20 -1.32 8.79 4.37
N LEU A 21 -0.74 9.90 3.90
CA LEU A 21 0.37 10.58 4.57
C LEU A 21 -0.13 11.87 5.24
N LEU A 22 0.06 11.96 6.55
CA LEU A 22 -0.26 13.14 7.33
C LEU A 22 0.50 14.37 6.80
N GLY A 23 -0.20 15.49 6.61
CA GLY A 23 0.39 16.75 6.14
C GLY A 23 0.64 16.84 4.63
N LEU A 24 0.35 15.79 3.85
CA LEU A 24 0.43 15.82 2.39
C LEU A 24 -0.97 15.77 1.80
N SER A 25 -1.28 16.68 0.86
CA SER A 25 -2.54 16.62 0.12
C SER A 25 -2.51 15.45 -0.89
N PRO A 26 -3.67 14.89 -1.28
CA PRO A 26 -3.75 13.85 -2.30
C PRO A 26 -3.11 14.28 -3.64
N ASP A 27 -3.32 15.54 -4.03
CA ASP A 27 -2.76 16.08 -5.28
C ASP A 27 -1.24 16.20 -5.23
N THR A 28 -0.71 16.71 -4.12
CA THR A 28 0.74 16.80 -3.91
C THR A 28 1.37 15.40 -3.96
N LEU A 29 0.74 14.42 -3.29
CA LEU A 29 1.22 13.05 -3.27
C LEU A 29 1.13 12.38 -4.64
N THR A 30 0.05 12.61 -5.38
CA THR A 30 -0.14 12.11 -6.75
C THR A 30 0.94 12.64 -7.68
N ASN A 31 1.23 13.94 -7.61
CA ASN A 31 2.26 14.56 -8.44
C ASN A 31 3.66 14.05 -8.10
N ALA A 32 3.98 13.88 -6.81
CA ALA A 32 5.23 13.28 -6.38
C ALA A 32 5.37 11.84 -6.89
N CYS A 33 4.32 11.04 -6.76
CA CYS A 33 4.36 9.64 -7.17
C CYS A 33 4.45 9.44 -8.68
N LYS A 34 3.81 10.31 -9.48
CA LYS A 34 3.99 10.31 -10.95
C LYS A 34 5.46 10.53 -11.32
N ARG A 35 6.13 11.48 -10.66
CA ARG A 35 7.56 11.75 -10.90
C ARG A 35 8.44 10.57 -10.51
N ILE A 36 8.25 10.00 -9.32
CA ILE A 36 9.01 8.84 -8.85
C ILE A 36 8.86 7.66 -9.82
N ARG A 37 7.62 7.37 -10.27
CA ARG A 37 7.36 6.29 -11.22
C ARG A 37 7.97 6.55 -12.58
N ASN A 38 7.97 7.79 -13.06
CA ASN A 38 8.54 8.15 -14.36
C ASN A 38 10.08 8.16 -14.36
N CYS A 39 10.72 8.44 -13.22
CA CYS A 39 12.17 8.37 -13.06
C CYS A 39 12.69 6.92 -12.87
N ALA A 40 11.80 5.97 -12.56
CA ALA A 40 12.19 4.58 -12.39
C ALA A 40 12.42 3.87 -13.74
N SER A 41 13.36 2.94 -13.77
CA SER A 41 13.58 2.11 -14.96
C SER A 41 12.36 1.24 -15.25
N ALA A 42 12.18 0.86 -16.52
CA ALA A 42 11.09 -0.05 -16.91
C ALA A 42 11.15 -1.39 -16.13
N LYS A 43 12.36 -1.87 -15.84
CA LYS A 43 12.59 -3.08 -15.03
C LYS A 43 12.09 -2.90 -13.59
N ASP A 44 12.45 -1.79 -12.94
CA ASP A 44 12.05 -1.54 -11.55
C ASP A 44 10.54 -1.34 -11.42
N ARG A 45 9.93 -0.68 -12.42
CA ARG A 45 8.47 -0.56 -12.50
C ARG A 45 7.80 -1.92 -12.61
N ALA A 46 8.28 -2.80 -13.50
CA ALA A 46 7.74 -4.14 -13.67
C ALA A 46 7.87 -4.98 -12.39
N ILE A 47 9.00 -4.87 -11.67
CA ILE A 47 9.19 -5.54 -10.37
C ILE A 47 8.17 -5.03 -9.34
N ALA A 48 7.97 -3.71 -9.26
CA ALA A 48 7.00 -3.12 -8.35
C ALA A 48 5.56 -3.55 -8.67
N GLU A 49 5.16 -3.52 -9.94
CA GLU A 49 3.84 -3.97 -10.39
C GLU A 49 3.62 -5.46 -10.13
N ALA A 50 4.62 -6.31 -10.37
CA ALA A 50 4.54 -7.73 -10.09
C ALA A 50 4.37 -8.01 -8.58
N ALA A 51 5.07 -7.26 -7.73
CA ALA A 51 4.94 -7.37 -6.28
C ALA A 51 3.53 -6.96 -5.81
N ILE A 52 2.94 -5.91 -6.39
CA ILE A 52 1.57 -5.46 -6.07
C ILE A 52 0.56 -6.53 -6.48
N ARG A 53 0.65 -7.05 -7.72
CA ARG A 53 -0.23 -8.14 -8.18
C ARG A 53 -0.13 -9.39 -7.31
N LYS A 54 1.07 -9.71 -6.83
CA LYS A 54 1.26 -10.83 -5.89
C LYS A 54 0.56 -10.58 -4.55
N ALA A 55 0.53 -9.33 -4.08
CA ALA A 55 -0.15 -8.95 -2.84
C ALA A 55 -1.68 -8.87 -3.00
N SER A 56 -2.20 -8.51 -4.18
CA SER A 56 -3.65 -8.41 -4.42
C SER A 56 -4.38 -9.76 -4.42
N VAL A 57 -3.66 -10.89 -4.62
CA VAL A 57 -4.24 -12.25 -4.49
C VAL A 57 -4.66 -12.57 -3.05
N SER A 58 -4.20 -11.79 -2.06
CA SER A 58 -4.65 -11.87 -0.66
C SER A 58 -6.05 -11.28 -0.42
N ALA A 59 -6.66 -10.64 -1.42
CA ALA A 59 -8.02 -10.07 -1.30
C ALA A 59 -9.10 -11.14 -1.06
N ALA A 60 -8.82 -12.42 -1.34
CA ALA A 60 -9.67 -13.53 -0.95
C ALA A 60 -9.76 -13.74 0.59
N ALA A 61 -8.89 -13.09 1.38
CA ALA A 61 -8.95 -13.05 2.84
C ALA A 61 -9.71 -11.84 3.40
N VAL A 62 -10.14 -10.90 2.55
CA VAL A 62 -10.92 -9.73 3.00
C VAL A 62 -12.39 -10.11 2.97
N SER A 63 -12.92 -10.47 4.14
CA SER A 63 -14.36 -10.62 4.35
C SER A 63 -15.09 -9.35 3.86
N SER A 64 -16.18 -9.53 3.11
CA SER A 64 -17.08 -8.44 2.69
C SER A 64 -17.77 -7.72 3.85
N GLN A 65 -17.59 -8.23 5.07
CA GLN A 65 -18.06 -7.63 6.31
C GLN A 65 -16.87 -7.06 7.08
N CYS A 66 -16.71 -5.75 7.05
CA CYS A 66 -15.91 -5.07 8.06
C CYS A 66 -16.62 -5.25 9.41
N PRO A 67 -15.98 -5.84 10.44
CA PRO A 67 -16.59 -5.89 11.76
C PRO A 67 -16.79 -4.45 12.26
N ALA A 68 -17.98 -4.17 12.81
CA ALA A 68 -18.37 -2.83 13.27
C ALA A 68 -17.40 -2.21 14.30
N ARG A 69 -16.57 -3.05 14.93
CA ARG A 69 -15.36 -2.69 15.64
C ARG A 69 -14.27 -3.68 15.24
N SER A 70 -13.12 -3.19 14.80
CA SER A 70 -11.91 -4.03 14.76
C SER A 70 -11.58 -4.39 16.20
N ALA A 71 -11.75 -5.66 16.59
CA ALA A 71 -11.37 -6.13 17.92
C ALA A 71 -9.88 -5.87 18.21
N ASN A 72 -9.08 -5.86 17.15
CA ASN A 72 -7.65 -5.62 17.19
C ASN A 72 -7.33 -4.45 16.26
N VAL A 73 -7.23 -3.24 16.82
CA VAL A 73 -6.66 -2.10 16.09
C VAL A 73 -5.16 -2.31 15.98
N ILE A 74 -4.59 -2.11 14.79
CA ILE A 74 -3.13 -2.10 14.61
C ILE A 74 -2.58 -0.90 15.39
N THR A 75 -1.99 -1.16 16.54
CA THR A 75 -1.41 -0.15 17.43
C THR A 75 0.10 -0.07 17.35
N LYS A 76 0.74 -0.98 16.59
CA LYS A 76 2.19 -1.06 16.43
C LYS A 76 2.56 -1.12 14.95
N GLU A 77 3.67 -0.49 14.61
CA GLU A 77 4.28 -0.68 13.30
C GLU A 77 4.90 -2.08 13.21
N TYR A 78 4.57 -2.82 12.16
CA TYR A 78 5.17 -4.11 11.87
C TYR A 78 6.31 -3.93 10.89
N PHE A 79 7.54 -4.13 11.36
CA PHE A 79 8.72 -4.02 10.51
C PHE A 79 8.92 -5.25 9.60
N PHE A 80 8.31 -6.39 9.96
CA PHE A 80 8.44 -7.65 9.22
C PHE A 80 7.07 -8.16 8.74
N PRO A 81 6.96 -8.65 7.49
CA PRO A 81 5.69 -9.19 6.99
C PRO A 81 5.16 -10.37 7.80
N SER A 82 6.05 -11.22 8.33
CA SER A 82 5.66 -12.40 9.12
C SER A 82 4.90 -12.05 10.39
N THR A 83 5.31 -10.99 11.10
CA THR A 83 4.65 -10.55 12.34
C THR A 83 3.29 -9.93 12.09
N PHE A 84 3.12 -9.24 10.95
CA PHE A 84 1.82 -8.79 10.51
C PHE A 84 0.89 -9.96 10.17
N CYS A 85 1.37 -10.96 9.44
CA CYS A 85 0.57 -12.14 9.09
C CYS A 85 0.12 -12.93 10.33
N SER A 86 0.93 -13.02 11.37
CA SER A 86 0.52 -13.65 12.63
C SER A 86 -0.61 -12.87 13.31
N PHE A 87 -0.58 -11.53 13.25
CA PHE A 87 -1.66 -10.70 13.77
C PHE A 87 -2.95 -10.82 12.96
N SER A 88 -2.86 -10.85 11.62
CA SER A 88 -4.04 -10.91 10.75
C SER A 88 -4.75 -12.27 10.79
N ASN A 89 -4.05 -13.33 11.17
CA ASN A 89 -4.57 -14.70 11.27
C ASN A 89 -4.92 -15.12 12.71
N ALA A 90 -4.79 -14.21 13.69
CA ALA A 90 -5.14 -14.42 15.09
C ALA A 90 -6.54 -13.88 15.39
#